data_AF-A0A9E5ZIC1-F1
#
_entry.id   AF-A0A9E5ZIC1-F1
#
_cell.length_a   1.000
_cell.length_b   1.000
_cell.length_c   1.000
_cell.angle_alpha   90.00
_cell.angle_beta   90.00
_cell.angle_gamma   90.00
#
_symmetry.space_group_name_H-M   'P 1'
#
loop_
_entity.id
_entity.type
_entity.pdbx_description
1 polymer ?
#
loop_
_entity_poly.entity_id
_entity_poly.type
_entity_poly.pdbx_seq_one_letter_code
_entity_poly.pdbx_strand_id
1 'polypeptide(L)'
;AQEINQTVKENLDDKTIVFSDKSTSYVDITDYVEMHVTEKSSNESTEETLKWVHIFISNAKRNLLGNYPKIKGKYLQLYLDEFVYKLNRRYFGDKLFDRVVIASITGL
;
A
#
# COMPACT_ATOMS: atom_id res chain seq x y z
N ALA A 1 -14.50 -18.44 0.23
CA ALA A 1 -13.39 -19.34 0.60
C ALA A 1 -12.82 -20.04 -0.62
N GLN A 2 -13.60 -20.86 -1.36
CA GLN A 2 -13.11 -21.64 -2.50
C GLN A 2 -12.31 -20.85 -3.55
N GLU A 3 -12.77 -19.66 -3.95
CA GLU A 3 -12.08 -18.83 -4.94
C GLU A 3 -10.71 -18.31 -4.45
N ILE A 4 -10.62 -17.94 -3.17
CA ILE A 4 -9.37 -17.48 -2.55
C ILE A 4 -8.38 -18.65 -2.46
N ASN A 5 -8.85 -19.81 -1.98
CA ASN A 5 -8.02 -21.00 -1.85
C ASN A 5 -7.48 -21.45 -3.23
N GLN A 6 -8.31 -21.42 -4.26
CA GLN A 6 -7.89 -21.73 -5.63
C GLN A 6 -6.83 -20.75 -6.13
N THR A 7 -7.04 -19.45 -5.93
CA THR A 7 -6.08 -18.41 -6.33
C THR A 7 -4.74 -18.60 -5.62
N VAL A 8 -4.76 -18.86 -4.30
CA VAL A 8 -3.56 -19.12 -3.51
C VAL A 8 -2.81 -20.33 -4.05
N LYS A 9 -3.50 -21.44 -4.30
CA LYS A 9 -2.89 -22.68 -4.81
C LYS A 9 -2.30 -22.54 -6.21
N GLU A 10 -2.90 -21.72 -7.07
CA GLU A 10 -2.42 -21.50 -8.44
C GLU A 10 -1.24 -20.54 -8.52
N ASN A 11 -1.11 -19.61 -7.56
CA ASN A 11 -0.19 -18.48 -7.66
C ASN A 11 0.92 -18.48 -6.60
N LEU A 12 0.78 -19.23 -5.50
CA LEU A 12 1.77 -19.28 -4.41
C LEU A 12 2.44 -20.66 -4.34
N ASP A 13 3.74 -20.64 -4.06
CA ASP A 13 4.50 -21.83 -3.70
C ASP A 13 4.20 -22.23 -2.26
N ASP A 14 4.28 -23.52 -1.95
CA ASP A 14 3.99 -24.04 -0.60
C ASP A 14 4.97 -23.52 0.46
N LYS A 15 6.15 -23.02 0.07
CA LYS A 15 7.13 -22.37 0.96
C LYS A 15 6.91 -20.87 1.15
N THR A 16 5.80 -20.33 0.66
CA THR A 16 5.52 -18.90 0.78
C THR A 16 5.17 -18.53 2.21
N ILE A 17 5.73 -17.42 2.71
CA ILE A 17 5.30 -16.79 3.97
C ILE A 17 4.35 -15.65 3.61
N VAL A 18 3.09 -15.77 4.05
CA VAL A 18 2.05 -14.77 3.79
C VAL A 18 1.87 -13.88 5.01
N PHE A 19 1.95 -12.57 4.80
CA PHE A 19 1.55 -11.56 5.78
C PHE A 19 0.21 -10.97 5.35
N SER A 20 -0.81 -11.06 6.21
CA SER A 20 -2.13 -10.49 5.89
C SER A 20 -2.78 -9.80 7.09
N ASP A 21 -3.91 -9.16 6.81
CA ASP A 21 -4.83 -8.77 7.88
C ASP A 21 -5.50 -10.02 8.47
N LYS A 22 -6.00 -9.89 9.70
CA LYS A 22 -6.79 -10.94 10.38
C LYS A 22 -8.23 -11.04 9.83
N SER A 23 -8.39 -11.03 8.51
CA SER A 23 -9.68 -11.14 7.83
C SER A 23 -10.24 -12.55 7.95
N THR A 24 -11.55 -12.67 8.16
CA THR A 24 -12.26 -13.96 8.22
C THR A 24 -12.44 -14.61 6.86
N SER A 25 -12.01 -13.95 5.78
CA SER A 25 -12.08 -14.49 4.42
C SER A 25 -11.00 -15.54 4.14
N TYR A 26 -9.88 -15.51 4.87
CA TYR A 26 -8.80 -16.49 4.81
C TYR A 26 -9.08 -17.63 5.79
N VAL A 27 -9.87 -18.61 5.37
CA VAL A 27 -10.27 -19.72 6.25
C VAL A 27 -9.20 -20.81 6.29
N ASP A 28 -8.72 -21.23 5.11
CA ASP A 28 -7.86 -22.41 4.96
C ASP A 28 -6.48 -22.06 4.37
N ILE A 29 -6.08 -20.78 4.36
CA ILE A 29 -4.86 -20.33 3.69
C ILE A 29 -3.60 -21.00 4.25
N THR A 30 -3.60 -21.34 5.54
CA THR A 30 -2.53 -22.05 6.25
C THR A 30 -2.27 -23.45 5.69
N ASP A 31 -3.23 -24.05 4.99
CA ASP A 31 -3.08 -25.38 4.40
C ASP A 31 -2.29 -25.35 3.08
N TYR A 32 -2.07 -24.17 2.52
CA TYR A 32 -1.45 -23.98 1.20
C TYR A 32 -0.12 -23.22 1.25
N VAL A 33 0.31 -22.72 2.42
CA VAL A 33 1.51 -21.89 2.58
C VAL A 33 2.27 -22.29 3.84
N GLU A 34 3.59 -22.10 3.84
CA GLU A 34 4.46 -22.48 4.96
C GLU A 34 4.08 -21.75 6.25
N MET A 35 3.74 -20.46 6.13
CA MET A 35 3.40 -19.65 7.29
C MET A 35 2.44 -18.53 6.92
N HIS A 36 1.40 -18.37 7.74
CA HIS A 36 0.47 -17.27 7.64
C HIS A 36 0.58 -16.38 8.88
N VAL A 37 1.23 -15.23 8.72
CA VAL A 37 1.35 -14.21 9.77
C VAL A 37 0.21 -13.22 9.60
N THR A 38 -0.65 -13.13 10.61
CA THR A 38 -1.77 -12.18 10.61
C THR A 38 -1.53 -11.05 11.60
N GLU A 39 -1.73 -9.82 11.16
CA GLU A 39 -1.72 -8.65 12.03
C GLU A 39 -3.08 -7.94 11.97
N LYS A 40 -3.62 -7.53 13.11
CA LYS A 40 -4.84 -6.72 13.16
C LYS A 40 -4.49 -5.35 13.70
N SER A 41 -5.01 -4.29 13.08
CA SER A 41 -4.86 -2.94 13.64
C SER A 41 -5.42 -2.90 15.07
N SER A 42 -4.54 -2.61 16.01
CA SER A 42 -4.77 -2.37 17.43
C SER A 42 -3.95 -1.14 17.84
N ASN A 43 -4.11 -0.65 19.06
CA ASN A 43 -3.28 0.46 19.54
C ASN A 43 -1.80 0.08 19.56
N GLU A 44 -1.49 -1.15 19.99
CA GLU A 44 -0.13 -1.68 20.05
C GLU A 44 0.46 -1.85 18.64
N SER A 45 -0.25 -2.52 17.72
CA SER A 45 0.26 -2.73 16.35
C SER A 45 0.35 -1.43 15.56
N THR A 46 -0.46 -0.41 15.90
CA THR A 46 -0.34 0.94 15.32
C THR A 46 0.97 1.63 15.70
N GLU A 47 1.52 1.33 16.88
CA GLU A 47 2.78 1.93 17.37
C GLU A 47 4.01 1.11 16.99
N GLU A 48 3.82 -0.17 16.68
CA GLU A 48 4.88 -1.11 16.32
C GLU A 48 4.81 -1.48 14.83
N THR A 49 4.17 -2.61 14.50
CA THR A 49 4.16 -3.23 13.17
C THR A 49 3.67 -2.30 12.06
N LEU A 50 2.63 -1.51 12.32
CA LEU A 50 1.94 -0.65 11.35
C LEU A 50 2.31 0.84 11.48
N LYS A 51 3.27 1.20 12.34
CA LYS A 51 3.63 2.60 12.62
C LYS A 51 3.83 3.44 11.37
N TRP A 52 4.62 2.95 10.43
CA TRP A 52 4.92 3.67 9.19
C TRP A 52 3.70 3.80 8.27
N VAL A 53 2.81 2.80 8.27
CA VAL A 53 1.54 2.85 7.53
C VAL A 53 0.65 3.96 8.08
N HIS A 54 0.52 4.08 9.40
CA HIS A 54 -0.27 5.14 10.02
C HIS A 54 0.33 6.53 9.82
N ILE A 55 1.65 6.67 9.87
CA ILE A 55 2.35 7.92 9.53
C ILE A 55 2.10 8.30 8.07
N PHE A 56 2.25 7.34 7.15
CA PHE A 56 1.98 7.54 5.72
C PHE A 56 0.56 8.03 5.48
N ILE A 57 -0.46 7.36 6.05
CA ILE A 57 -1.87 7.74 5.91
C ILE A 57 -2.12 9.14 6.49
N SER A 58 -1.54 9.45 7.66
CA SER A 58 -1.68 10.76 8.30
C SER A 58 -1.08 11.88 7.44
N ASN A 59 0.08 11.63 6.83
CA ASN A 59 0.72 12.55 5.89
C ASN A 59 -0.09 12.72 4.61
N ALA A 60 -0.65 11.64 4.07
CA ALA A 60 -1.54 11.69 2.90
C ALA A 60 -2.76 12.56 3.18
N LYS A 61 -3.45 12.33 4.32
CA LYS A 61 -4.60 13.14 4.75
C LYS A 61 -4.26 14.62 4.86
N ARG A 62 -3.13 14.95 5.51
CA ARG A 62 -2.68 16.34 5.66
C ARG A 62 -2.33 16.98 4.32
N ASN A 63 -1.66 16.24 3.43
CA ASN A 63 -1.33 16.72 2.09
C ASN A 63 -2.61 17.02 1.28
N LEU A 64 -3.57 16.09 1.32
CA LEU A 64 -4.83 16.21 0.62
C LEU A 64 -5.63 17.44 1.07
N LEU A 65 -5.73 17.65 2.39
CA LEU A 65 -6.44 18.80 2.97
C LEU A 65 -5.70 20.13 2.77
N GLY A 66 -4.37 20.12 2.73
CA GLY A 66 -3.55 21.32 2.62
C GLY A 66 -3.39 21.84 1.19
N ASN A 67 -3.22 20.93 0.22
CA ASN A 67 -2.90 21.32 -1.16
C ASN A 67 -4.14 21.48 -2.05
N TYR A 68 -5.24 20.79 -1.73
CA TYR A 68 -6.42 20.78 -2.58
C TYR A 68 -7.62 21.41 -1.85
N PRO A 69 -8.09 22.58 -2.31
CA PRO A 69 -9.29 23.20 -1.75
C PRO A 69 -10.54 22.32 -1.84
N LYS A 70 -10.60 21.45 -2.86
CA LYS A 70 -11.69 20.49 -3.06
C LYS A 70 -11.18 19.20 -3.67
N ILE A 71 -11.48 18.09 -3.02
CA ILE A 71 -11.18 16.74 -3.51
C ILE A 71 -12.42 16.18 -4.19
N LYS A 72 -12.24 15.59 -5.37
CA LYS A 72 -13.30 14.86 -6.09
C LYS A 72 -12.94 13.38 -6.11
N GLY A 73 -13.87 12.52 -5.67
CA GLY A 73 -13.63 11.07 -5.60
C GLY A 73 -13.16 10.44 -6.91
N LYS A 74 -13.64 10.94 -8.05
CA LYS A 74 -13.21 10.47 -9.38
C LYS A 74 -11.72 10.66 -9.69
N TYR A 75 -10.99 11.47 -8.91
CA TYR A 75 -9.55 11.70 -9.07
C TYR A 75 -8.75 11.18 -7.87
N LEU A 76 -9.37 10.40 -6.96
CA LEU A 76 -8.71 9.96 -5.73
C LEU A 76 -7.40 9.23 -5.99
N GLN A 77 -7.39 8.33 -6.98
CA GLN A 77 -6.18 7.61 -7.37
C GLN A 77 -5.07 8.57 -7.82
N LEU A 78 -5.39 9.56 -8.67
CA LEU A 78 -4.39 10.54 -9.14
C LEU A 78 -3.80 11.36 -8.00
N TYR A 79 -4.61 11.77 -7.01
CA TYR A 79 -4.10 12.48 -5.84
C TYR A 79 -3.17 11.60 -5.01
N LEU A 80 -3.49 10.31 -4.86
CA LEU A 80 -2.63 9.35 -4.17
C LEU A 80 -1.35 9.07 -4.94
N ASP A 81 -1.42 8.91 -6.27
CA ASP A 81 -0.26 8.70 -7.13
C ASP A 81 0.71 9.88 -7.04
N GLU A 82 0.20 11.11 -7.09
CA GLU A 82 0.99 12.32 -6.91
C GLU A 82 1.63 12.38 -5.52
N PHE A 83 0.86 12.06 -4.47
CA PHE A 83 1.37 12.02 -3.10
C PHE A 83 2.50 10.98 -2.95
N VAL A 84 2.31 9.77 -3.46
CA VAL A 84 3.30 8.68 -3.42
C VAL A 84 4.55 9.07 -4.21
N TYR A 85 4.38 9.64 -5.40
CA TYR A 85 5.49 10.11 -6.23
C TYR A 85 6.34 11.12 -5.47
N LYS A 86 5.70 12.14 -4.88
CA LYS A 86 6.35 13.18 -4.07
C LYS A 86 7.02 12.60 -2.82
N LEU A 87 6.34 11.73 -2.08
CA LEU A 87 6.85 11.17 -0.83
C LEU A 87 8.09 10.29 -1.05
N ASN A 88 8.07 9.45 -2.08
CA ASN A 88 9.18 8.54 -2.42
C ASN A 88 10.38 9.29 -2.99
N ARG A 89 10.18 10.50 -3.53
CA ARG A 89 11.24 11.36 -4.12
C ARG A 89 11.46 12.66 -3.34
N ARG A 90 11.07 12.71 -2.06
CA ARG A 90 11.07 13.92 -1.22
C ARG A 90 12.43 14.64 -1.11
N TYR A 91 13.53 13.94 -1.39
CA TYR A 91 14.89 14.50 -1.36
C TYR A 91 15.38 15.02 -2.73
N PHE A 92 14.53 14.98 -3.76
CA PHE A 92 14.92 15.45 -5.10
C PHE A 92 14.83 16.96 -5.26
N GLY A 93 14.22 17.67 -4.29
CA GLY A 93 14.08 19.12 -4.33
C GLY A 93 13.41 19.58 -5.63
N ASP A 94 14.01 20.57 -6.29
CA ASP A 94 13.47 21.17 -7.52
C ASP A 94 13.47 20.22 -8.73
N LYS A 95 14.20 19.10 -8.67
CA LYS A 95 14.27 18.11 -9.77
C LYS A 95 13.01 17.25 -9.88
N LEU A 96 12.04 17.42 -8.98
CA LEU A 96 10.87 16.53 -8.89
C LEU A 96 10.03 16.56 -10.17
N PHE A 97 9.91 17.74 -10.79
CA PHE A 97 9.22 17.91 -12.06
C PHE A 97 10.01 17.30 -13.23
N ASP A 98 11.30 17.65 -13.36
CA ASP A 98 12.14 17.13 -14.44
C ASP A 98 12.19 15.60 -14.46
N ARG A 99 12.16 14.98 -13.29
CA ARG A 99 12.18 13.53 -13.14
C ARG A 99 10.92 12.85 -13.69
N VAL A 100 9.75 13.46 -13.53
CA VAL A 100 8.51 12.90 -14.11
C VAL A 100 8.49 13.09 -15.62
N VAL A 101 8.99 14.22 -16.12
CA VAL A 101 9.12 14.48 -17.55
C VAL A 101 10.07 13.48 -18.21
N ILE A 102 11.25 13.25 -17.62
CA ILE A 102 12.21 12.27 -18.13
C ILE A 102 11.60 10.86 -18.16
N ALA A 103 10.96 10.41 -17.08
CA ALA A 103 10.31 9.10 -17.05
C ALA A 103 9.23 8.96 -18.14
N SER A 104 8.43 10.01 -18.34
CA SER A 104 7.34 10.02 -19.34
C SER A 104 7.84 9.93 -20.78
N ILE A 105 9.01 10.52 -21.07
CA ILE A 105 9.61 10.52 -22.42
C ILE A 105 10.43 9.24 -22.66
N THR A 106 11.10 8.73 -21.63
CA THR A 106 11.99 7.57 -21.75
C THR A 106 11.28 6.23 -21.68
N GLY A 107 10.02 6.18 -21.18
CA GLY A 107 9.22 4.96 -21.10
C GLY A 107 9.78 3.91 -20.13
N LEU A 108 10.67 4.33 -19.22
CA LEU A 108 11.21 3.52 -18.13
C LEU A 108 10.23 3.43 -16.95
#